data_AF-A0A2E4XML6-F1
#
_entry.id   AF-A0A2E4XML6-F1
#
_cell.length_a   1.000
_cell.length_b   1.000
_cell.length_c   1.000
_cell.angle_alpha   90.00
_cell.angle_beta   90.00
_cell.angle_gamma   90.00
#
_symmetry.space_group_name_H-M   'P 1'
#
loop_
_entity.id
_entity.type
_entity.pdbx_description
1 polymer ?
#
loop_
_entity_poly.entity_id
_entity_poly.type
_entity_poly.pdbx_seq_one_letter_code
_entity_poly.pdbx_strand_id
1 'polypeptide(L)' 'MNFLLFIFIITISFLIYVEMSVGNVIYRITSTGIRQIHFMNIIQYLLEPFHNPFLWKIQLLDINYIFIIGISTIIYYNYN' A
#
# COMPACT_ATOMS: atom_id res chain seq x y z
N MET A 1 -5.84 -15.02 15.15
CA MET A 1 -6.51 -13.90 14.46
C MET A 1 -6.91 -14.35 13.07
N ASN A 2 -8.12 -14.10 12.58
CA ASN A 2 -8.50 -14.54 11.23
C ASN A 2 -7.57 -13.92 10.16
N PHE A 3 -7.13 -14.71 9.19
CA PHE A 3 -6.25 -14.26 8.12
C PHE A 3 -6.77 -13.03 7.39
N LEU A 4 -8.09 -12.99 7.10
CA LEU A 4 -8.74 -11.83 6.48
C LEU A 4 -8.63 -10.56 7.34
N LEU A 5 -8.81 -10.66 8.66
CA LEU A 5 -8.65 -9.53 9.57
C LEU A 5 -7.19 -9.07 9.64
N PHE A 6 -6.24 -10.01 9.63
CA PHE A 6 -4.82 -9.70 9.59
C PHE A 6 -4.44 -8.91 8.32
N ILE A 7 -4.84 -9.40 7.14
CA ILE A 7 -4.58 -8.71 5.86
C ILE A 7 -5.25 -7.33 5.83
N PHE A 8 -6.47 -7.21 6.34
CA PHE A 8 -7.16 -5.92 6.41
C PHE A 8 -6.39 -4.90 7.25
N ILE A 9 -5.89 -5.30 8.43
CA ILE A 9 -5.07 -4.44 9.29
C ILE A 9 -3.78 -4.03 8.58
N ILE A 10 -3.06 -4.99 7.98
CA ILE A 10 -1.84 -4.71 7.22
C ILE A 10 -2.09 -3.74 6.07
N THR A 11 -3.20 -3.89 5.35
CA THR A 11 -3.57 -3.01 4.24
C THR A 11 -3.81 -1.58 4.72
N ILE A 12 -4.55 -1.38 5.81
CA ILE A 12 -4.78 -0.05 6.37
C ILE A 12 -3.45 0.59 6.82
N SER A 13 -2.62 -0.16 7.56
CA SER A 13 -1.31 0.31 8.00
C SER A 13 -0.42 0.68 6.81
N PHE A 14 -0.42 -0.12 5.75
CA PHE A 14 0.32 0.14 4.52
C PHE A 14 -0.14 1.42 3.83
N LEU A 15 -1.45 1.63 3.67
CA LEU A 15 -1.98 2.83 3.05
C LEU A 15 -1.60 4.10 3.81
N ILE A 16 -1.64 4.05 5.14
CA ILE A 16 -1.19 5.13 6.01
C ILE A 16 0.31 5.40 5.82
N TYR A 17 1.12 4.35 5.76
CA TYR A 17 2.56 4.46 5.56
C TYR A 17 2.92 5.08 4.20
N VAL A 18 2.31 4.60 3.12
CA VAL A 18 2.55 5.11 1.76
C VAL A 18 2.13 6.57 1.63
N GLU A 19 1.02 6.98 2.27
CA GLU A 19 0.60 8.38 2.28
C GLU A 19 1.61 9.28 3.00
N MET A 20 2.30 8.77 4.04
CA MET A 20 3.36 9.52 4.71
C MET A 20 4.69 9.52 3.95
N SER A 21 5.01 8.43 3.26
CA SER A 21 6.31 8.24 2.58
C SER A 21 6.33 8.87 1.18
N VAL A 22 5.33 8.55 0.35
CA VAL A 22 5.21 9.02 -1.04
C VAL A 22 4.31 10.25 -1.14
N GLY A 23 3.22 10.24 -0.39
CA GLY A 23 2.19 11.29 -0.44
C GLY A 23 1.36 11.27 -1.73
N ASN A 24 0.23 11.98 -1.71
CA ASN A 24 -0.69 12.12 -2.84
C ASN A 24 -1.30 10.81 -3.37
N VAL A 25 -1.28 9.73 -2.59
CA VAL A 25 -1.87 8.44 -2.99
C VAL A 25 -3.36 8.43 -2.63
N ILE A 26 -3.68 8.82 -1.40
CA ILE A 26 -5.04 8.92 -0.87
C ILE A 26 -5.56 10.36 -0.99
N TYR A 27 -4.78 11.33 -0.50
CA TYR A 27 -5.18 12.73 -0.49
C TYR A 27 -4.44 13.49 -1.57
N ARG A 28 -5.17 13.87 -2.62
CA ARG A 28 -4.61 14.74 -3.65
C ARG A 28 -5.03 16.18 -3.39
N ILE A 29 -4.06 17.08 -3.39
CA ILE A 29 -4.32 18.53 -3.38
C ILE A 29 -4.67 18.93 -4.82
N THR A 30 -5.89 19.44 -5.00
CA THR A 30 -6.34 19.97 -6.29
C THR A 30 -5.72 21.33 -6.57
N SER A 31 -5.77 21.81 -7.82
CA SER A 31 -5.23 23.13 -8.21
C SER A 31 -5.86 24.31 -7.45
N THR A 32 -7.01 24.09 -6.81
CA THR A 32 -7.71 25.05 -5.95
C THR A 32 -7.32 24.95 -4.46
N GLY A 33 -6.36 24.09 -4.10
CA GLY A 33 -5.88 23.90 -2.73
C GLY A 33 -6.76 22.98 -1.87
N ILE A 34 -7.81 22.39 -2.43
CA ILE A 34 -8.74 21.51 -1.70
C ILE A 34 -8.17 20.09 -1.68
N ARG A 35 -8.11 19.48 -0.49
CA ARG A 35 -7.77 18.06 -0.32
C ARG A 35 -8.96 17.20 -0.71
N GLN A 36 -8.82 16.39 -1.74
CA GLN A 36 -9.83 15.44 -2.18
C GLN A 36 -9.32 14.01 -2.02
N ILE A 37 -10.19 13.14 -1.53
CA ILE A 37 -9.90 11.70 -1.40
C ILE A 37 -10.21 11.05 -2.75
N HIS A 38 -9.20 10.43 -3.35
CA HIS A 38 -9.35 9.70 -4.61
C HIS A 38 -9.21 8.20 -4.37
N PHE A 39 -10.31 7.53 -4.02
CA PHE A 39 -10.33 6.08 -3.79
C PHE A 39 -9.87 5.26 -4.99
N MET A 40 -10.09 5.74 -6.23
CA MET A 40 -9.60 5.06 -7.43
C MET A 40 -8.07 4.97 -7.47
N ASN A 41 -7.37 6.01 -7.00
CA ASN A 41 -5.93 6.04 -6.98
C ASN A 41 -5.36 5.02 -5.98
N ILE A 42 -6.09 4.75 -4.90
CA ILE A 42 -5.70 3.73 -3.92
C ILE A 42 -5.64 2.36 -4.60
N ILE A 43 -6.72 1.98 -5.29
CA ILE A 43 -6.78 0.67 -5.98
C ILE A 43 -5.71 0.59 -7.07
N GLN A 44 -5.54 1.66 -7.83
CA GLN A 44 -4.49 1.73 -8.85
C GLN A 44 -3.10 1.56 -8.24
N TYR A 45 -2.81 2.25 -7.14
CA TYR A 45 -1.52 2.16 -6.44
C TYR A 45 -1.24 0.74 -5.90
N LEU A 46 -2.27 0.07 -5.34
CA LEU A 46 -2.14 -1.31 -4.87
C LEU A 46 -1.79 -2.29 -5.99
N LEU A 47 -2.21 -1.99 -7.23
CA LEU A 47 -1.92 -2.79 -8.42
C LEU A 47 -0.72 -2.28 -9.23
N GLU A 48 -0.17 -1.13 -8.87
CA GLU A 48 0.98 -0.49 -9.54
C GLU A 48 2.21 -1.41 -9.62
N PRO A 49 2.55 -2.23 -8.60
CA PRO A 49 3.73 -3.08 -8.70
C PRO A 49 3.60 -4.23 -9.71
N PHE A 50 2.38 -4.51 -10.22
CA PHE A 50 2.20 -5.41 -11.36
C PHE A 50 2.53 -4.76 -12.70
N HIS A 51 2.42 -3.43 -12.79
CA HIS A 51 2.61 -2.67 -14.03
C HIS A 51 3.99 -2.01 -14.08
N ASN A 52 4.55 -1.65 -12.92
CA ASN A 52 5.78 -0.89 -12.84
C ASN A 52 6.91 -1.69 -12.15
N PRO A 53 7.89 -2.23 -12.91
CA PRO A 53 9.00 -2.98 -12.34
C PRO A 53 9.93 -2.11 -11.48
N PHE A 54 9.84 -0.77 -11.54
CA PHE A 54 10.61 0.13 -10.69
C PHE A 54 10.34 -0.10 -9.20
N LEU A 55 9.10 -0.46 -8.83
CA LEU A 55 8.70 -0.73 -7.46
C LEU A 55 9.30 -2.04 -6.89
N TRP A 56 9.97 -2.84 -7.72
CA TRP A 56 10.69 -4.05 -7.29
C TRP A 56 12.17 -3.79 -6.96
N LYS A 57 12.63 -2.53 -7.08
CA LYS A 57 13.95 -2.16 -6.59
C LYS A 57 13.99 -2.30 -5.07
N ILE A 58 15.11 -2.82 -4.55
CA ILE A 58 15.31 -3.11 -3.13
C ILE A 58 14.99 -1.90 -2.23
N GLN A 59 15.31 -0.70 -2.69
CA GLN A 59 15.09 0.57 -1.97
C GLN A 59 13.62 0.99 -1.86
N LEU A 60 12.72 0.37 -2.63
CA LEU A 60 11.30 0.73 -2.77
C LEU A 60 10.37 -0.42 -2.42
N LEU A 61 10.92 -1.50 -1.85
CA LEU A 61 10.14 -2.67 -1.46
C LEU A 61 9.18 -2.36 -0.29
N ASP A 62 9.54 -1.38 0.54
CA ASP A 62 8.72 -0.86 1.63
C ASP A 62 7.42 -0.21 1.14
N ILE A 63 7.44 0.43 -0.03
CA ILE A 63 6.27 1.05 -0.66
C ILE A 63 5.57 0.12 -1.68
N ASN A 64 6.01 -1.13 -1.83
CA ASN A 64 5.45 -2.12 -2.74
C ASN A 64 4.41 -3.00 -2.03
N TYR A 65 3.13 -2.77 -2.34
CA TYR A 65 2.03 -3.46 -1.66
C TYR A 65 2.09 -4.99 -1.78
N ILE A 66 2.38 -5.51 -2.97
CA ILE A 66 2.42 -6.95 -3.24
C ILE A 66 3.49 -7.61 -2.38
N PHE A 67 4.66 -6.99 -2.31
CA PHE A 67 5.77 -7.48 -1.51
C PHE A 67 5.42 -7.50 -0.01
N ILE A 68 4.84 -6.40 0.49
CA ILE A 68 4.43 -6.28 1.90
C ILE A 68 3.38 -7.33 2.27
N ILE A 69 2.36 -7.53 1.43
CA ILE A 69 1.33 -8.56 1.65
C ILE A 69 1.93 -9.96 1.57
N GLY A 70 2.81 -10.22 0.61
CA GLY A 70 3.51 -11.50 0.47
C GLY A 70 4.31 -11.86 1.73
N ILE A 71 5.16 -10.95 2.21
CA ILE A 71 5.93 -11.14 3.44
C ILE A 71 5.01 -11.29 4.64
N SER A 72 4.02 -10.41 4.78
CA SER A 72 3.07 -10.47 5.90
C SER A 72 2.33 -11.80 5.95
N THR A 73 1.95 -12.35 4.79
CA THR A 73 1.32 -13.67 4.66
C THR A 73 2.26 -14.78 5.09
N ILE A 74 3.50 -14.78 4.60
CA ILE A 74 4.53 -15.75 5.00
C ILE A 74 4.74 -15.71 6.52
N ILE A 75 4.88 -14.52 7.10
CA ILE A 75 5.05 -14.35 8.56
C ILE A 75 3.85 -14.93 9.31
N TYR A 76 2.62 -14.61 8.89
CA TYR A 76 1.41 -15.09 9.53
C TYR A 76 1.33 -16.63 9.59
N TYR A 77 1.71 -17.32 8.51
CA TYR A 77 1.71 -18.78 8.44
C TYR A 77 2.90 -19.47 9.12
N ASN A 78 4.00 -18.76 9.34
CA ASN A 78 5.14 -19.31 10.09
C ASN A 78 4.97 -19.14 11.61
N TYR A 79 4.17 -18.17 12.04
CA TYR A 79 3.97 -17.85 13.46
C TYR A 79 2.73 -18.49 14.09
N ASN A 80 1.74 -18.90 13.28
CA ASN A 80 0.60 -19.74 13.69
C ASN A 80 0.84 -21.19 13.27
#